data_AF-A0A1S2NU78-F1
#
_entry.id   AF-A0A1S2NU78-F1
#
_cell.length_a   1.000
_cell.length_b   1.000
_cell.length_c   1.000
_cell.angle_alpha   90.00
_cell.angle_beta   90.00
_cell.angle_gamma   90.00
#
_symmetry.space_group_name_H-M   'P 1'
#
loop_
_entity.id
_entity.type
_entity.pdbx_description
1 polymer ?
#
loop_
_entity_poly.entity_id
_entity_poly.type
_entity_poly.pdbx_seq_one_letter_code
_entity_poly.pdbx_strand_id
1 'polypeptide(L)'
;MPDLTPDAIHAATETLTRLTEYLREEPDPADALALVEPLLDEYTGIPIQLADTLRALARTLLEHRPDTVAAHEVQPLVERLRAAAWEQTDQYMLHYVLDDLRALYTRTAPSDPGCGSCR
;
A
#
# COMPACT_ATOMS: atom_id res chain seq x y z
N MET A 1 -12.47 -18.57 5.50
CA MET A 1 -11.36 -17.69 5.08
C MET A 1 -10.56 -18.47 4.06
N PRO A 2 -10.11 -17.89 2.94
CA PRO A 2 -9.11 -18.57 2.13
C PRO A 2 -7.90 -18.89 3.02
N ASP A 3 -7.28 -20.04 2.79
CA ASP A 3 -6.08 -20.42 3.53
C ASP A 3 -4.97 -19.41 3.21
N LEU A 4 -4.40 -18.80 4.25
CA LEU A 4 -3.25 -17.93 4.12
C LEU A 4 -2.05 -18.79 3.74
N THR A 5 -1.75 -18.84 2.44
CA THR A 5 -0.64 -19.61 1.89
C THR A 5 0.44 -18.69 1.34
N PRO A 6 1.71 -19.15 1.29
CA PRO A 6 2.77 -18.42 0.60
C PRO A 6 2.39 -18.07 -0.85
N ASP A 7 1.71 -18.97 -1.56
CA ASP A 7 1.27 -18.74 -2.94
C ASP A 7 0.24 -17.61 -3.05
N ALA A 8 -0.68 -17.50 -2.08
CA ALA A 8 -1.63 -16.39 -2.03
C ALA A 8 -0.94 -15.04 -1.80
N ILE A 9 0.07 -14.99 -0.91
CA ILE A 9 0.91 -13.79 -0.73
C ILE A 9 1.70 -13.47 -2.00
N HIS A 10 2.25 -14.50 -2.66
CA HIS A 10 3.00 -14.33 -3.89
C HIS A 10 2.12 -13.75 -5.01
N ALA A 11 0.92 -14.30 -5.22
CA ALA A 11 -0.03 -13.79 -6.21
C ALA A 11 -0.43 -12.32 -5.96
N ALA A 12 -0.56 -11.92 -4.69
CA ALA A 12 -0.78 -10.52 -4.33
C ALA A 12 0.41 -9.64 -4.73
N THR A 13 1.64 -10.06 -4.43
CA THR A 13 2.85 -9.32 -4.84
C THR A 13 3.07 -9.29 -6.37
N GLU A 14 2.65 -10.34 -7.07
CA GLU A 14 2.68 -10.39 -8.53
C GLU A 14 1.70 -9.37 -9.13
N THR A 15 0.54 -9.18 -8.50
CA THR A 15 -0.43 -8.13 -8.91
C THR A 15 0.18 -6.73 -8.82
N LEU A 16 0.96 -6.45 -7.77
CA LEU A 16 1.70 -5.17 -7.66
C LEU A 16 2.80 -5.02 -8.72
N THR A 17 3.42 -6.14 -9.11
CA THR A 17 4.40 -6.16 -10.21
C THR A 17 3.73 -5.81 -11.53
N ARG A 18 2.58 -6.42 -11.84
CA ARG A 18 1.79 -6.10 -13.05
C ARG A 18 1.31 -4.66 -13.06
N LEU A 19 0.90 -4.11 -11.92
CA LEU A 19 0.58 -2.68 -11.81
C LEU A 19 1.80 -1.81 -12.13
N THR A 20 2.98 -2.16 -11.61
CA THR A 20 4.22 -1.43 -11.89
C THR A 20 4.57 -1.48 -13.38
N GLU A 21 4.37 -2.62 -14.03
CA GLU A 21 4.54 -2.78 -15.47
C GLU A 21 3.54 -1.93 -16.26
N TYR A 22 2.26 -1.97 -15.90
CA TYR A 22 1.23 -1.12 -16.49
C TYR A 22 1.57 0.37 -16.39
N LEU A 23 2.02 0.85 -15.23
CA LEU A 23 2.41 2.26 -15.07
C LEU A 23 3.61 2.66 -15.93
N ARG A 24 4.51 1.72 -16.28
CA ARG A 24 5.63 1.97 -17.20
C ARG A 24 5.20 2.07 -18.66
N GLU A 25 3.98 1.63 -18.98
CA GLU A 25 3.38 1.79 -20.31
C GLU A 25 2.75 3.18 -20.51
N GLU A 26 2.92 4.09 -19.53
CA GLU A 26 2.42 5.46 -19.56
C GLU A 26 0.90 5.57 -19.84
N PRO A 27 0.05 4.92 -19.03
CA PRO A 27 -1.39 4.94 -19.19
C PRO A 27 -1.98 6.32 -18.93
N ASP A 28 -3.28 6.48 -19.20
CA ASP A 28 -4.00 7.69 -18.83
C ASP A 28 -3.87 7.95 -17.31
N PRO A 29 -3.54 9.19 -16.88
CA PRO A 29 -3.36 9.50 -15.47
C PRO A 29 -4.58 9.19 -14.59
N ALA A 30 -5.81 9.32 -15.11
CA ALA A 30 -7.00 9.00 -14.33
C ALA A 30 -7.10 7.49 -14.06
N ASP A 31 -6.81 6.66 -15.07
CA ASP A 31 -6.77 5.19 -14.93
C ASP A 31 -5.64 4.76 -13.98
N ALA A 32 -4.46 5.38 -14.11
CA ALA A 32 -3.31 5.13 -13.24
C ALA A 32 -3.63 5.44 -11.76
N LEU A 33 -4.21 6.62 -11.50
CA LEU A 33 -4.57 7.05 -10.15
C LEU A 33 -5.64 6.14 -9.53
N ALA A 34 -6.66 5.75 -10.30
CA ALA A 34 -7.70 4.85 -9.84
C ALA A 34 -7.17 3.46 -9.40
N LEU A 35 -6.10 2.97 -10.04
CA LEU A 35 -5.47 1.70 -9.66
C LEU A 35 -4.53 1.83 -8.45
N VAL A 36 -3.92 2.99 -8.24
CA VAL A 36 -2.98 3.23 -7.13
C VAL A 36 -3.70 3.66 -5.84
N GLU A 37 -4.85 4.32 -5.95
CA GLU A 37 -5.63 4.84 -4.82
C GLU A 37 -5.88 3.81 -3.70
N PRO A 38 -6.34 2.58 -3.99
CA PRO A 38 -6.54 1.57 -2.94
C PRO A 38 -5.26 1.16 -2.21
N LEU A 39 -4.09 1.31 -2.86
CA LEU A 39 -2.80 0.95 -2.26
C LEU A 39 -2.35 1.97 -1.21
N LEU A 40 -2.84 3.21 -1.30
CA LEU A 40 -2.43 4.32 -0.44
C LEU A 40 -3.60 4.87 0.38
N ASP A 41 -4.68 4.11 0.54
CA ASP A 41 -5.79 4.46 1.43
C ASP A 41 -5.28 4.68 2.87
N GLU A 42 -5.78 5.74 3.52
CA GLU A 42 -5.33 6.19 4.85
C GLU A 42 -5.47 5.12 5.95
N TYR A 43 -6.45 4.22 5.82
CA TYR A 43 -6.77 3.22 6.86
C TYR A 43 -6.56 1.78 6.41
N THR A 44 -6.59 1.53 5.11
CA THR A 44 -6.60 0.17 4.55
C THR A 44 -5.51 -0.07 3.51
N GLY A 45 -4.75 0.97 3.15
CA GLY A 45 -3.66 0.88 2.20
C GLY A 45 -2.49 0.02 2.67
N ILE A 46 -1.57 -0.26 1.74
CA ILE A 46 -0.33 -1.01 2.00
C ILE A 46 0.45 -0.46 3.21
N PRO A 47 0.63 0.87 3.38
CA PRO A 47 1.33 1.41 4.55
C PRO A 47 0.78 0.90 5.90
N ILE A 48 -0.54 0.84 6.03
CA ILE A 48 -1.21 0.39 7.26
C ILE A 48 -1.16 -1.13 7.38
N GLN A 49 -1.56 -1.85 6.33
CA GLN A 49 -1.65 -3.31 6.35
C GLN A 49 -0.29 -3.99 6.55
N LEU A 50 0.76 -3.45 5.90
CA LEU A 50 2.11 -3.98 6.04
C LEU A 50 2.65 -3.68 7.44
N ALA A 51 2.42 -2.48 7.98
CA ALA A 51 2.81 -2.16 9.35
C ALA A 51 2.17 -3.10 10.37
N ASP A 52 0.88 -3.38 10.24
CA ASP A 52 0.16 -4.26 11.15
C ASP A 52 0.63 -5.71 11.01
N THR A 53 0.92 -6.16 9.79
CA THR A 53 1.55 -7.47 9.53
C THR A 53 2.92 -7.57 10.21
N LEU A 54 3.76 -6.53 10.12
CA LEU A 54 5.09 -6.48 10.75
C LEU A 54 4.99 -6.47 12.28
N ARG A 55 4.04 -5.72 12.86
CA ARG A 55 3.77 -5.71 14.31
C ARG A 55 3.30 -7.07 14.80
N ALA A 56 2.40 -7.72 14.04
CA ALA A 56 1.93 -9.06 14.35
C ALA A 56 3.06 -10.09 14.28
N LEU A 57 3.91 -10.04 13.25
CA LEU A 57 5.10 -10.89 13.14
C LEU A 57 6.06 -10.67 14.32
N ALA A 58 6.37 -9.42 14.64
CA ALA A 58 7.24 -9.05 15.76
C ALA A 58 6.71 -9.59 17.09
N ARG A 59 5.38 -9.55 17.29
CA ARG A 59 4.73 -10.14 18.47
C ARG A 59 4.86 -11.67 18.48
N THR A 60 4.54 -12.34 17.38
CA THR A 60 4.65 -13.81 17.27
C THR A 60 6.07 -14.29 17.55
N LEU A 61 7.09 -13.60 17.02
CA LEU A 61 8.50 -13.95 17.24
C LEU A 61 8.93 -13.78 18.70
N LEU A 62 8.44 -12.75 19.40
CA LEU A 62 8.70 -12.59 20.83
C LEU A 62 8.00 -13.64 21.68
N GLU A 63 6.75 -13.97 21.37
CA GLU A 63 5.95 -14.95 22.11
C GLU A 63 6.54 -16.37 21.97
N HIS A 64 7.13 -16.71 20.82
CA HIS A 64 7.73 -18.02 20.54
C HIS A 64 9.26 -18.02 20.62
N ARG A 65 9.86 -17.01 21.28
CA ARG A 65 11.32 -16.93 21.38
C ARG A 65 11.89 -18.14 22.13
N PRO A 66 13.02 -18.72 21.68
CA PRO A 66 13.66 -19.84 22.39
C PRO A 66 14.32 -19.35 23.68
N ASP A 67 14.34 -20.16 24.75
CA ASP A 67 14.98 -19.83 26.05
C ASP A 67 16.52 -19.95 26.04
N THR A 68 17.15 -19.78 24.88
CA THR A 68 18.60 -19.98 24.66
C THR A 68 19.33 -18.66 24.50
N VAL A 69 20.66 -18.68 24.33
CA VAL A 69 21.46 -17.48 24.01
C VAL A 69 20.90 -16.74 22.78
N ALA A 70 20.34 -17.47 21.80
CA ALA A 70 19.68 -16.91 20.63
C ALA A 70 18.49 -15.98 20.98
N ALA A 71 17.90 -16.07 22.18
CA ALA A 71 16.88 -15.13 22.65
C ALA A 71 17.36 -13.68 22.64
N HIS A 72 18.65 -13.46 22.98
CA HIS A 72 19.24 -12.13 23.05
C HIS A 72 19.46 -11.53 21.65
N GLU A 73 19.58 -12.37 20.62
CA GLU A 73 19.71 -11.94 19.22
C GLU A 73 18.35 -11.64 18.58
N VAL A 74 17.26 -12.27 19.04
CA VAL A 74 15.90 -12.04 18.53
C VAL A 74 15.39 -10.64 18.88
N GLN A 75 15.67 -10.16 20.10
CA GLN A 75 15.19 -8.87 20.59
C GLN A 75 15.51 -7.67 19.67
N PRO A 76 16.78 -7.44 19.26
CA PRO A 76 17.09 -6.32 18.36
C PRO A 76 16.45 -6.47 16.97
N LEU A 77 16.24 -7.69 16.47
CA LEU A 77 15.58 -7.91 15.19
C LEU A 77 14.08 -7.57 15.25
N VAL A 78 13.43 -7.93 16.36
CA VAL A 78 12.04 -7.55 16.63
C VAL A 78 11.88 -6.04 16.73
N GLU A 79 12.82 -5.34 17.39
CA GLU A 79 12.80 -3.89 17.47
C GLU A 79 12.91 -3.24 16.09
N ARG A 80 13.75 -3.79 15.19
CA ARG A 80 13.82 -3.34 13.80
C ARG A 80 12.52 -3.55 13.03
N LEU A 81 11.83 -4.69 13.23
CA LEU A 81 10.52 -4.91 12.61
C LEU A 81 9.48 -3.89 13.09
N ARG A 82 9.49 -3.55 14.37
CA ARG A 82 8.60 -2.52 14.93
C ARG A 82 8.93 -1.13 14.41
N ALA A 83 10.21 -0.78 14.30
CA ALA A 83 10.65 0.48 13.72
C ALA A 83 10.20 0.61 12.26
N ALA A 84 10.42 -0.44 11.46
CA ALA A 84 9.94 -0.50 10.08
C ALA A 84 8.41 -0.35 10.00
N ALA A 85 7.65 -0.99 10.89
CA ALA A 85 6.20 -0.83 10.94
C ALA A 85 5.76 0.62 11.24
N TRP A 86 6.49 1.32 12.12
CA TRP A 86 6.26 2.73 12.39
C TRP A 86 6.54 3.59 11.15
N GLU A 87 7.67 3.37 10.49
CA GLU A 87 8.04 4.05 9.23
C GLU A 87 7.01 3.80 8.14
N GLN A 88 6.45 2.59 8.05
CA GLN A 88 5.36 2.29 7.12
C GLN A 88 4.11 3.11 7.45
N THR A 89 3.64 3.12 8.71
CA THR A 89 2.46 3.92 9.06
C THR A 89 2.66 5.42 8.83
N ASP A 90 3.88 5.94 8.90
CA ASP A 90 4.17 7.37 8.64
C ASP A 90 3.90 7.76 7.18
N GLN A 91 3.90 6.79 6.26
CA GLN A 91 3.60 7.01 4.85
C GLN A 91 2.11 7.21 4.55
N TYR A 92 1.21 7.17 5.55
CA TYR A 92 -0.24 7.44 5.34
C TYR A 92 -0.52 8.79 4.66
N MET A 93 0.39 9.76 4.83
CA MET A 93 0.29 11.07 4.19
C MET A 93 0.25 11.02 2.66
N LEU A 94 0.71 9.92 2.04
CA LEU A 94 0.64 9.72 0.59
C LEU A 94 -0.81 9.68 0.07
N HIS A 95 -1.77 9.32 0.92
CA HIS A 95 -3.20 9.41 0.60
C HIS A 95 -3.58 10.83 0.13
N TYR A 96 -3.18 11.85 0.89
CA TYR A 96 -3.48 13.25 0.58
C TYR A 96 -2.83 13.71 -0.73
N VAL A 97 -1.65 13.18 -1.06
CA VAL A 97 -0.97 13.47 -2.34
C VAL A 97 -1.80 12.95 -3.52
N LEU A 98 -2.40 11.75 -3.40
CA LEU A 98 -3.26 11.22 -4.45
C LEU A 98 -4.55 12.04 -4.61
N ASP A 99 -5.14 12.50 -3.51
CA ASP A 99 -6.31 13.37 -3.55
C ASP A 99 -6.03 14.68 -4.30
N ASP A 100 -4.89 15.31 -4.02
CA ASP A 100 -4.45 16.52 -4.70
C ASP A 100 -4.21 16.27 -6.20
N LEU A 101 -3.53 15.17 -6.55
CA LEU A 101 -3.30 14.78 -7.95
C LEU A 101 -4.63 14.55 -8.69
N ARG A 102 -5.54 13.79 -8.09
CA ARG A 102 -6.87 13.51 -8.66
C ARG A 102 -7.67 14.79 -8.90
N ALA A 103 -7.64 15.73 -7.96
CA ALA A 103 -8.30 17.02 -8.12
C ALA A 103 -7.74 17.82 -9.31
N LEU A 104 -6.43 17.79 -9.52
CA LEU A 104 -5.77 18.48 -10.65
C LEU A 104 -6.13 17.85 -12.00
N TYR A 105 -6.10 16.52 -12.10
CA TYR A 105 -6.41 15.81 -13.36
C TYR A 105 -7.90 15.83 -13.70
N THR A 106 -8.79 15.83 -12.70
CA THR A 106 -10.24 15.99 -12.92
C THR A 106 -10.58 17.40 -13.42
N ARG A 107 -9.84 18.43 -12.96
CA ARG A 107 -10.05 19.82 -13.35
C ARG A 107 -9.55 20.14 -14.76
N THR A 108 -8.59 19.37 -15.27
CA THR A 108 -8.01 19.57 -16.62
C THR A 108 -8.75 18.82 -17.72
N ALA A 109 -9.65 17.89 -17.38
CA ALA A 109 -10.56 17.30 -18.34
C ALA A 109 -11.44 18.42 -18.95
N PRO A 110 -11.40 18.66 -20.28
CA PRO A 110 -12.28 19.63 -20.90
C PRO A 110 -13.71 19.19 -20.65
N SER A 111 -14.49 20.05 -19.99
CA SER A 111 -15.94 19.94 -20.05
C SER A 111 -16.30 20.12 -21.51
N ASP A 112 -16.60 19.02 -22.21
CA ASP A 112 -17.12 19.09 -23.56
C ASP A 112 -18.33 20.05 -23.51
N PRO A 113 -18.32 21.22 -24.20
CA PRO A 113 -19.47 22.09 -24.24
C PRO A 113 -20.51 21.40 -25.13
N GLY A 114 -21.21 20.42 -24.54
CA GLY A 114 -22.31 19.73 -25.14
C GLY A 114 -23.37 20.75 -25.55
N CYS A 115 -23.44 21.00 -26.86
CA CYS A 115 -24.57 21.53 -27.60
C CYS A 115 -25.48 22.49 -26.82
N GLY A 116 -25.16 23.78 -26.88
CA GLY A 116 -26.17 24.83 -26.73
C GLY A 116 -27.22 24.65 -27.83
N SER A 117 -28.39 24.15 -27.43
CA SER A 117 -29.56 23.95 -28.26
C SER A 117 -29.92 25.19 -29.08
N CYS A 118 -30.19 24.98 -30.37
CA CYS A 118 -30.84 25.96 -31.23
C CYS A 118 -32.09 26.55 -30.58
N ARG A 119 -32.19 27.88 -30.53
CA ARG A 119 -33.46 28.63 -30.58
C ARG A 119 -33.22 30.03 -31.10
#